data_AF-A0A2D6TVB3-F1
#
_entry.id   AF-A0A2D6TVB3-F1
#
_cell.length_a   1.000
_cell.length_b   1.000
_cell.length_c   1.000
_cell.angle_alpha   90.00
_cell.angle_beta   90.00
_cell.angle_gamma   90.00
#
_symmetry.space_group_name_H-M   'P 1'
#
loop_
_entity.id
_entity.type
_entity.pdbx_description
1 polymer ?
#
loop_
_entity_poly.entity_id
_entity_poly.type
_entity_poly.pdbx_seq_one_letter_code
_entity_poly.pdbx_strand_id
1 'polypeptide(L)'
;MSKTSEGLEIENKFLTDQSTLEELINFYSSPDIGLFVQMVERDERVNTYCDTKKKFHLYQRGMEFRTRDKGTEKTKTDLKTPRDLNKPEIGPNDDGLMYRGEFSAVQTNLNPKLSLACFNDSSAAPFIADIQDKTLKEWVKGSFKRWKVTFAPAANLDSTIEMALERGKFFSPGGTYESEEFFFIEFESKDGNVPALLQAIEKFKEIRGSALTLSTRTKGEMGLEWLAQAGGIPVDLVNNFRAAQDTRAKYYTKLRKDEDRAKNGGQMQLNLTVT
;
A
#
# COMPACT_ATOMS: atom_id res chain seq x y z
N MET A 1 22.99 -3.18 -14.06
CA MET A 1 22.05 -2.09 -14.33
C MET A 1 20.66 -2.52 -13.86
N SER A 2 20.04 -1.77 -12.94
CA SER A 2 18.67 -2.03 -12.50
C SER A 2 17.70 -1.43 -13.52
N LYS A 3 16.69 -2.19 -13.96
CA LYS A 3 15.53 -1.62 -14.66
C LYS A 3 14.53 -1.16 -13.62
N THR A 4 14.18 0.13 -13.65
CA THR A 4 13.16 0.71 -12.78
C THR A 4 11.87 0.83 -13.57
N SER A 5 10.75 0.37 -13.00
CA SER A 5 9.42 0.59 -13.56
C SER A 5 8.63 1.52 -12.67
N GLU A 6 7.79 2.36 -13.27
CA GLU A 6 6.90 3.31 -12.59
C GLU A 6 5.46 3.06 -13.03
N GLY A 7 4.53 3.11 -12.09
CA GLY A 7 3.11 2.96 -12.35
C GLY A 7 2.25 3.57 -11.24
N LEU A 8 0.98 3.81 -11.56
CA LEU A 8 -0.03 4.23 -10.59
C LEU A 8 -0.87 3.01 -10.21
N GLU A 9 -0.91 2.70 -8.93
CA GLU A 9 -1.82 1.73 -8.33
C GLU A 9 -3.05 2.47 -7.79
N ILE A 10 -4.23 1.98 -8.16
CA ILE A 10 -5.51 2.42 -7.61
C ILE A 10 -6.14 1.20 -6.95
N GLU A 11 -6.13 1.19 -5.61
CA GLU A 11 -6.51 0.02 -4.84
C GLU A 11 -7.52 0.34 -3.73
N ASN A 12 -8.30 -0.66 -3.34
CA ASN A 12 -9.14 -0.63 -2.15
C ASN A 12 -8.91 -1.92 -1.35
N LYS A 13 -8.92 -1.83 -0.02
CA LYS A 13 -8.49 -2.94 0.84
C LYS A 13 -9.42 -3.11 2.02
N PHE A 14 -9.84 -4.35 2.27
CA PHE A 14 -10.69 -4.74 3.38
C PHE A 14 -10.00 -5.79 4.24
N LEU A 15 -10.08 -5.63 5.55
CA LEU A 15 -9.94 -6.71 6.51
C LEU A 15 -11.19 -7.59 6.49
N THR A 16 -11.00 -8.88 6.67
CA THR A 16 -12.08 -9.88 6.75
C THR A 16 -11.71 -10.98 7.75
N ASP A 17 -12.64 -11.88 8.05
CA ASP A 17 -12.38 -13.11 8.79
C ASP A 17 -11.93 -14.27 7.88
N GLN A 18 -11.43 -15.34 8.51
CA GLN A 18 -10.95 -16.55 7.84
C GLN A 18 -12.04 -17.24 7.03
N SER A 19 -13.24 -17.39 7.60
CA SER A 19 -14.37 -18.09 6.98
C SER A 19 -14.72 -17.44 5.65
N THR A 20 -14.85 -16.11 5.64
CA THR A 20 -15.15 -15.33 4.45
C THR A 20 -14.05 -15.47 3.40
N LEU A 21 -12.78 -15.44 3.79
CA LEU A 21 -11.68 -15.62 2.84
C LEU A 21 -11.70 -17.02 2.20
N GLU A 22 -11.86 -18.07 3.00
CA GLU A 22 -11.90 -19.46 2.54
C GLU A 22 -13.10 -19.73 1.64
N GLU A 23 -14.28 -19.22 1.99
CA GLU A 23 -15.47 -19.28 1.14
C GLU A 23 -15.21 -18.66 -0.25
N LEU A 24 -14.54 -17.50 -0.30
CA LEU A 24 -14.22 -16.83 -1.56
C LEU A 24 -13.20 -17.63 -2.38
N ILE A 25 -12.14 -18.13 -1.73
CA ILE A 25 -11.15 -18.98 -2.40
C ILE A 25 -11.86 -20.20 -3.01
N ASN A 26 -12.72 -20.88 -2.25
CA ASN A 26 -13.47 -22.03 -2.73
C ASN A 26 -14.40 -21.68 -3.90
N PHE A 27 -15.12 -20.56 -3.79
CA PHE A 27 -16.03 -20.07 -4.83
C PHE A 27 -15.27 -19.80 -6.14
N TYR A 28 -14.17 -19.04 -6.10
CA TYR A 28 -13.39 -18.70 -7.28
C TYR A 28 -12.48 -19.81 -7.80
N SER A 29 -12.29 -20.88 -7.02
CA SER A 29 -11.66 -22.13 -7.48
C SER A 29 -12.61 -23.03 -8.27
N SER A 30 -13.92 -22.75 -8.25
CA SER A 30 -14.92 -23.57 -8.91
C SER A 30 -14.77 -23.51 -10.44
N PRO A 31 -14.85 -24.64 -11.16
CA PRO A 31 -14.79 -24.66 -12.62
C PRO A 31 -15.95 -23.91 -13.30
N ASP A 32 -17.06 -23.66 -12.58
CA ASP A 32 -18.30 -23.08 -13.14
C ASP A 32 -18.43 -21.56 -12.93
N ILE A 33 -17.38 -20.89 -12.47
CA ILE A 33 -17.39 -19.48 -12.07
C ILE A 33 -17.59 -18.48 -13.24
N GLY A 34 -17.45 -18.96 -14.48
CA GLY A 34 -17.67 -18.19 -15.71
C GLY A 34 -16.39 -17.94 -16.52
N LEU A 35 -16.55 -17.73 -17.83
CA LEU A 35 -15.46 -17.65 -18.81
C LEU A 35 -14.49 -16.47 -18.61
N PHE A 36 -14.91 -15.43 -17.89
CA PHE A 36 -14.14 -14.18 -17.72
C PHE A 36 -13.51 -14.03 -16.34
N VAL A 37 -13.48 -15.11 -15.56
CA VAL A 37 -12.90 -15.11 -14.22
C VAL A 37 -11.74 -16.09 -14.20
N GLN A 38 -10.55 -15.59 -13.88
CA GLN A 38 -9.36 -16.43 -13.72
C GLN A 38 -8.82 -16.29 -12.31
N MET A 39 -8.73 -17.41 -11.59
CA MET A 39 -8.01 -17.46 -10.32
C MET A 39 -6.60 -18.05 -10.52
N VAL A 40 -5.61 -17.40 -9.91
CA VAL A 40 -4.23 -17.88 -9.85
C VAL A 40 -3.74 -17.84 -8.41
N GLU A 41 -3.39 -19.00 -7.88
CA GLU A 41 -2.66 -19.10 -6.62
C GLU A 41 -1.20 -18.67 -6.81
N ARG A 42 -0.66 -17.92 -5.83
CA ARG A 42 0.74 -17.51 -5.80
C ARG A 42 1.48 -18.16 -4.65
N ASP A 43 2.79 -18.33 -4.83
CA ASP A 43 3.68 -18.68 -3.72
C ASP A 43 3.61 -17.63 -2.62
N GLU A 44 3.85 -18.09 -1.40
CA GLU A 44 4.01 -17.22 -0.25
C GLU A 44 5.22 -16.29 -0.44
N ARG A 45 5.06 -15.03 -0.05
CA ARG A 45 6.08 -14.00 -0.23
C ARG A 45 6.31 -13.24 1.06
N VAL A 46 7.58 -13.12 1.42
CA VAL A 46 8.03 -12.29 2.54
C VAL A 46 8.43 -10.91 2.03
N ASN A 47 7.87 -9.87 2.64
CA ASN A 47 8.26 -8.47 2.42
C ASN A 47 8.90 -7.93 3.70
N THR A 48 10.05 -7.28 3.56
CA THR A 48 10.72 -6.56 4.66
C THR A 48 10.55 -5.06 4.44
N TYR A 49 9.82 -4.39 5.33
CA TYR A 49 9.60 -2.95 5.27
C TYR A 49 10.75 -2.25 5.97
N CYS A 50 11.35 -1.27 5.29
CA CYS A 50 12.53 -0.56 5.79
C CYS A 50 12.33 0.96 5.75
N ASP A 51 12.93 1.65 6.71
CA ASP A 51 13.01 3.11 6.76
C ASP A 51 14.32 3.54 7.42
N THR A 52 14.66 4.81 7.33
CA THR A 52 15.74 5.42 8.10
C THR A 52 15.63 5.11 9.60
N LYS A 53 16.75 4.70 10.21
CA LYS A 53 16.82 4.32 11.64
C LYS A 53 16.23 5.36 12.60
N LYS A 54 16.37 6.65 12.25
CA LYS A 54 15.86 7.76 13.05
C LYS A 54 14.79 8.50 12.26
N LYS A 55 13.70 8.87 12.93
CA LYS A 55 12.58 9.70 12.44
C LYS A 55 11.67 9.09 11.38
N PHE A 56 11.96 7.92 10.82
CA PHE A 56 11.12 7.32 9.77
C PHE A 56 10.82 8.29 8.59
N HIS A 57 11.88 8.84 7.99
CA HIS A 57 11.78 9.89 6.96
C HIS A 57 10.90 9.48 5.76
N LEU A 58 10.94 8.20 5.33
CA LEU A 58 10.10 7.76 4.21
C LEU A 58 8.62 7.77 4.62
N TYR A 59 8.32 7.15 5.76
CA TYR A 59 6.96 7.08 6.28
C TYR A 59 6.36 8.46 6.55
N GLN A 60 7.14 9.41 7.09
CA GLN A 60 6.71 10.80 7.28
C GLN A 60 6.26 11.48 5.99
N ARG A 61 6.82 11.06 4.84
CA ARG A 61 6.48 11.54 3.49
C ARG A 61 5.35 10.74 2.83
N GLY A 62 4.75 9.78 3.54
CA GLY A 62 3.77 8.85 2.97
C GLY A 62 4.38 7.80 2.03
N MET A 63 5.70 7.64 2.07
CA MET A 63 6.42 6.66 1.27
C MET A 63 6.66 5.38 2.06
N GLU A 64 6.66 4.24 1.38
CA GLU A 64 6.89 2.93 1.98
C GLU A 64 7.86 2.14 1.10
N PHE A 65 9.06 1.90 1.63
CA PHE A 65 10.06 1.08 0.96
C PHE A 65 10.03 -0.34 1.52
N ARG A 66 9.99 -1.32 0.63
CA ARG A 66 10.06 -2.74 0.99
C ARG A 66 11.02 -3.49 0.09
N THR A 67 11.60 -4.56 0.65
CA THR A 67 12.39 -5.53 -0.09
C THR A 67 11.71 -6.89 -0.07
N ARG A 68 11.97 -7.68 -1.11
CA ARG A 68 11.51 -9.06 -1.25
C ARG A 68 12.61 -9.89 -1.90
N ASP A 69 12.97 -10.98 -1.25
CA ASP A 69 13.91 -11.94 -1.84
C ASP A 69 13.25 -12.69 -3.01
N LYS A 70 14.01 -12.87 -4.08
CA LYS A 70 13.59 -13.49 -5.35
C LYS A 70 14.42 -14.74 -5.67
N GLY A 71 14.98 -15.38 -4.65
CA GLY A 71 15.91 -16.50 -4.77
C GLY A 71 17.32 -16.11 -4.32
N THR A 72 18.30 -16.96 -4.62
CA THR A 72 19.64 -16.91 -4.01
C THR A 72 20.45 -15.66 -4.32
N GLU A 73 20.11 -14.86 -5.34
CA GLU A 73 20.95 -13.71 -5.74
C GLU A 73 20.14 -12.48 -6.16
N LYS A 74 18.82 -12.48 -5.97
CA LYS A 74 17.98 -11.37 -6.45
C LYS A 74 17.10 -10.82 -5.33
N THR A 75 17.07 -9.50 -5.22
CA THR A 75 16.15 -8.79 -4.35
C THR A 75 15.32 -7.85 -5.19
N LYS A 76 13.98 -7.95 -5.10
CA LYS A 76 13.06 -6.93 -5.60
C LYS A 76 12.93 -5.86 -4.53
N THR A 77 13.06 -4.60 -4.91
CA THR A 77 12.79 -3.45 -4.05
C THR A 77 11.65 -2.65 -4.63
N ASP A 78 10.65 -2.34 -3.80
CA ASP A 78 9.54 -1.48 -4.17
C ASP A 78 9.57 -0.22 -3.30
N LEU A 79 9.46 0.95 -3.93
CA LEU A 79 9.16 2.20 -3.25
C LEU A 79 7.74 2.60 -3.65
N LYS A 80 6.81 2.48 -2.71
CA LYS A 80 5.47 3.01 -2.88
C LYS A 80 5.40 4.43 -2.35
N THR A 81 4.68 5.29 -3.06
CA THR A 81 4.64 6.73 -2.84
C THR A 81 3.19 7.24 -2.96
N PRO A 82 2.89 8.43 -2.44
CA PRO A 82 1.67 9.14 -2.82
C PRO A 82 1.64 9.41 -4.33
N ARG A 83 0.45 9.42 -4.94
CA ARG A 83 0.31 9.72 -6.39
C ARG A 83 0.96 11.05 -6.78
N ASP A 84 0.74 12.08 -5.98
CA ASP A 84 1.37 13.38 -6.15
C ASP A 84 2.40 13.59 -5.02
N LEU A 85 3.68 13.61 -5.37
CA LEU A 85 4.77 13.79 -4.42
C LEU A 85 4.86 15.23 -3.87
N ASN A 86 4.29 16.21 -4.57
CA ASN A 86 4.17 17.59 -4.10
C ASN A 86 2.95 17.79 -3.22
N LYS A 87 1.89 17.01 -3.46
CA LYS A 87 0.64 16.99 -2.69
C LYS A 87 0.31 15.58 -2.22
N PRO A 88 1.06 15.07 -1.24
CA PRO A 88 0.92 13.69 -0.86
C PRO A 88 -0.50 13.44 -0.28
N GLU A 89 -1.26 12.55 -0.91
CA GLU A 89 -2.52 12.03 -0.40
C GLU A 89 -2.21 10.90 0.61
N ILE A 90 -2.94 10.81 1.73
CA ILE A 90 -2.76 9.72 2.69
C ILE A 90 -4.01 8.87 2.75
N GLY A 91 -3.78 7.56 2.65
CA GLY A 91 -4.81 6.58 2.90
C GLY A 91 -5.90 6.67 1.83
N PRO A 92 -7.04 6.03 2.10
CA PRO A 92 -8.13 6.04 1.15
C PRO A 92 -8.79 7.43 1.06
N ASN A 93 -9.29 7.77 -0.13
CA ASN A 93 -10.23 8.88 -0.32
C ASN A 93 -11.61 8.57 0.29
N ASP A 94 -12.58 9.46 0.11
CA ASP A 94 -13.94 9.30 0.63
C ASP A 94 -14.66 8.05 0.08
N ASP A 95 -14.25 7.55 -1.10
CA ASP A 95 -14.76 6.31 -1.70
C ASP A 95 -14.02 5.05 -1.20
N GLY A 96 -13.02 5.20 -0.33
CA GLY A 96 -12.19 4.09 0.13
C GLY A 96 -10.97 3.80 -0.74
N LEU A 97 -10.73 4.51 -1.84
CA LEU A 97 -9.66 4.23 -2.79
C LEU A 97 -8.32 4.85 -2.39
N MET A 98 -7.25 4.07 -2.41
CA MET A 98 -5.87 4.52 -2.27
C MET A 98 -5.22 4.68 -3.65
N TYR A 99 -4.63 5.85 -3.87
CA TYR A 99 -3.85 6.17 -5.08
C TYR A 99 -2.36 6.23 -4.72
N ARG A 100 -1.57 5.32 -5.28
CA ARG A 100 -0.14 5.19 -4.95
C ARG A 100 0.71 5.07 -6.19
N GLY A 101 1.76 5.88 -6.29
CA GLY A 101 2.83 5.58 -7.25
C GLY A 101 3.63 4.38 -6.74
N GLU A 102 3.93 3.40 -7.58
CA GLU A 102 4.85 2.29 -7.27
C GLU A 102 6.07 2.35 -8.19
N PHE A 103 7.25 2.37 -7.58
CA PHE A 103 8.53 2.22 -8.27
C PHE A 103 9.11 0.86 -7.90
N SER A 104 9.39 0.02 -8.89
CA SER A 104 10.00 -1.30 -8.67
C SER A 104 11.39 -1.36 -9.29
N ALA A 105 12.33 -1.98 -8.58
CA ALA A 105 13.65 -2.33 -9.11
C ALA A 105 14.04 -3.76 -8.70
N VAL A 106 14.86 -4.42 -9.51
CA VAL A 106 15.45 -5.73 -9.19
C VAL A 106 16.97 -5.60 -9.13
N GLN A 107 17.54 -5.99 -8.01
CA GLN A 107 18.98 -5.94 -7.73
C GLN A 107 19.54 -7.37 -7.67
N THR A 108 20.77 -7.56 -8.15
CA THR A 108 21.42 -8.88 -8.28
C THR A 108 22.49 -9.17 -7.21
N ASN A 109 22.61 -8.34 -6.17
CA ASN A 109 23.58 -8.53 -5.09
C ASN A 109 22.82 -8.68 -3.77
N LEU A 110 23.15 -9.73 -3.00
CA LEU A 110 22.55 -10.12 -1.70
C LEU A 110 22.82 -9.12 -0.55
N ASN A 111 23.74 -8.19 -0.74
CA ASN A 111 24.13 -7.24 0.31
C ASN A 111 24.26 -5.80 -0.22
N PRO A 112 23.23 -5.25 -0.88
CA PRO A 112 23.22 -3.82 -1.11
C PRO A 112 22.93 -3.19 0.26
N LYS A 113 23.67 -2.15 0.66
CA LYS A 113 23.11 -1.23 1.67
C LYS A 113 21.67 -0.97 1.24
N LEU A 114 20.67 -1.25 2.10
CA LEU A 114 19.28 -0.92 1.79
C LEU A 114 19.29 0.56 1.40
N SER A 115 19.16 0.83 0.10
CA SER A 115 19.52 2.09 -0.51
C SER A 115 18.52 2.39 -1.59
N LEU A 116 18.20 3.67 -1.67
CA LEU A 116 17.29 4.22 -2.65
C LEU A 116 18.00 4.55 -3.97
N ALA A 117 19.30 4.22 -4.10
CA ALA A 117 20.08 4.49 -5.30
C ALA A 117 19.49 3.86 -6.58
N CYS A 118 18.72 2.78 -6.45
CA CYS A 118 17.99 2.17 -7.58
C CYS A 118 16.85 3.05 -8.13
N PHE A 119 16.50 4.13 -7.44
CA PHE A 119 15.47 5.09 -7.82
C PHE A 119 16.04 6.47 -8.17
N ASN A 120 17.36 6.61 -8.34
CA ASN A 120 17.98 7.89 -8.68
C ASN A 120 17.56 8.44 -10.06
N ASP A 121 17.13 7.56 -10.97
CA ASP A 121 16.66 7.94 -12.31
C ASP A 121 15.13 8.04 -12.39
N SER A 122 14.40 7.92 -11.27
CA SER A 122 12.93 8.00 -11.27
C SER A 122 12.41 9.38 -10.90
N SER A 123 11.11 9.61 -11.14
CA SER A 123 10.42 10.83 -10.71
C SER A 123 10.42 11.05 -9.19
N ALA A 124 10.69 10.00 -8.40
CA ALA A 124 10.85 10.08 -6.95
C ALA A 124 12.22 10.60 -6.50
N ALA A 125 13.24 10.62 -7.37
CA ALA A 125 14.62 10.97 -7.01
C ALA A 125 14.76 12.31 -6.26
N PRO A 126 14.12 13.43 -6.68
CA PRO A 126 14.22 14.71 -5.98
C PRO A 126 13.68 14.64 -4.54
N PHE A 127 12.69 13.77 -4.30
CA PHE A 127 12.01 13.64 -3.02
C PHE A 127 12.70 12.67 -2.05
N ILE A 128 13.73 11.95 -2.51
CA ILE A 128 14.51 11.01 -1.70
C ILE A 128 16.01 11.33 -1.68
N ALA A 129 16.45 12.37 -2.39
CA ALA A 129 17.86 12.76 -2.49
C ALA A 129 18.54 12.98 -1.13
N ASP A 130 17.86 13.58 -0.16
CA ASP A 130 18.40 13.85 1.18
C ASP A 130 18.51 12.60 2.09
N ILE A 131 17.97 11.47 1.62
CA ILE A 131 17.99 10.19 2.33
C ILE A 131 18.61 9.05 1.54
N GLN A 132 19.03 9.27 0.29
CA GLN A 132 19.51 8.23 -0.63
C GLN A 132 20.70 7.42 -0.08
N ASP A 133 21.58 8.08 0.67
CA ASP A 133 22.81 7.52 1.24
C ASP A 133 22.63 7.07 2.70
N LYS A 134 21.44 7.28 3.28
CA LYS A 134 21.17 6.90 4.67
C LYS A 134 20.94 5.40 4.77
N THR A 135 21.45 4.80 5.84
CA THR A 135 21.17 3.41 6.16
C THR A 135 19.70 3.21 6.50
N LEU A 136 18.98 2.43 5.70
CA LEU A 136 17.65 1.96 6.05
C LEU A 136 17.74 0.74 6.97
N LYS A 137 16.75 0.60 7.84
CA LYS A 137 16.59 -0.47 8.82
C LYS A 137 15.18 -1.03 8.70
N GLU A 138 15.11 -2.34 8.86
CA GLU A 138 13.85 -3.06 9.01
C GLU A 138 13.07 -2.50 10.20
N TRP A 139 11.78 -2.27 10.00
CA TRP A 139 10.84 -1.91 11.07
C TRP A 139 9.69 -2.90 11.22
N VAL A 140 9.39 -3.69 10.17
CA VAL A 140 8.45 -4.82 10.21
C VAL A 140 8.68 -5.75 9.02
N LYS A 141 8.40 -7.03 9.19
CA LYS A 141 8.30 -8.03 8.11
C LYS A 141 6.87 -8.52 7.98
N GLY A 142 6.48 -8.94 6.79
CA GLY A 142 5.20 -9.61 6.57
C GLY A 142 5.33 -10.77 5.59
N SER A 143 4.76 -11.92 5.93
CA SER A 143 4.59 -13.06 5.03
C SER A 143 3.16 -13.11 4.54
N PHE A 144 2.96 -13.29 3.24
CA PHE A 144 1.65 -13.23 2.60
C PHE A 144 1.48 -14.35 1.58
N LYS A 145 0.42 -15.12 1.74
CA LYS A 145 -0.09 -16.05 0.74
C LYS A 145 -1.25 -15.35 0.00
N ARG A 146 -1.18 -15.30 -1.33
CA ARG A 146 -2.12 -14.56 -2.18
C ARG A 146 -2.75 -15.47 -3.24
N TRP A 147 -4.06 -15.35 -3.41
CA TRP A 147 -4.80 -15.80 -4.59
C TRP A 147 -5.26 -14.57 -5.36
N LYS A 148 -5.03 -14.56 -6.67
CA LYS A 148 -5.44 -13.45 -7.55
C LYS A 148 -6.61 -13.89 -8.39
N VAL A 149 -7.73 -13.18 -8.28
CA VAL A 149 -8.89 -13.32 -9.14
C VAL A 149 -8.88 -12.13 -10.10
N THR A 150 -8.83 -12.39 -11.40
CA THR A 150 -8.93 -11.34 -12.43
C THR A 150 -10.26 -11.47 -13.16
N PHE A 151 -10.97 -10.35 -13.32
CA PHE A 151 -12.26 -10.33 -13.99
C PHE A 151 -12.57 -8.96 -14.61
N ALA A 152 -13.53 -8.95 -15.54
CA ALA A 152 -14.10 -7.73 -16.12
C ALA A 152 -15.51 -7.50 -15.58
N PRO A 153 -15.83 -6.31 -15.03
CA PRO A 153 -17.20 -6.00 -14.59
C PRO A 153 -18.17 -6.01 -15.78
N ALA A 154 -19.38 -6.56 -15.59
CA ALA A 154 -20.34 -6.76 -16.68
C ALA A 154 -20.72 -5.47 -17.46
N ALA A 155 -20.70 -4.30 -16.81
CA ALA A 155 -20.99 -3.02 -17.45
C ALA A 155 -19.75 -2.33 -18.02
N ASN A 156 -18.55 -2.89 -17.81
CA ASN A 156 -17.26 -2.35 -18.20
C ASN A 156 -16.35 -3.50 -18.69
N LEU A 157 -16.76 -4.18 -19.77
CA LEU A 157 -16.08 -5.39 -20.26
C LEU A 157 -14.64 -5.15 -20.76
N ASP A 158 -14.33 -3.92 -21.15
CA ASP A 158 -12.97 -3.52 -21.53
C ASP A 158 -12.06 -3.28 -20.33
N SER A 159 -12.60 -3.32 -19.11
CA SER A 159 -11.85 -3.08 -17.89
C SER A 159 -11.41 -4.33 -17.17
N THR A 160 -10.25 -4.22 -16.53
CA THR A 160 -9.63 -5.33 -15.79
C THR A 160 -9.47 -4.98 -14.32
N ILE A 161 -10.19 -5.72 -13.48
CA ILE A 161 -10.06 -5.65 -12.02
C ILE A 161 -9.33 -6.89 -11.51
N GLU A 162 -8.31 -6.68 -10.68
CA GLU A 162 -7.70 -7.74 -9.89
C GLU A 162 -8.26 -7.67 -8.46
N MET A 163 -8.83 -8.78 -7.98
CA MET A 163 -9.10 -8.99 -6.57
C MET A 163 -8.06 -9.96 -6.01
N ALA A 164 -7.25 -9.49 -5.07
CA ALA A 164 -6.34 -10.30 -4.30
C ALA A 164 -6.99 -10.74 -2.98
N LEU A 165 -7.15 -12.06 -2.82
CA LEU A 165 -7.51 -12.71 -1.57
C LEU A 165 -6.22 -13.08 -0.86
N GLU A 166 -6.02 -12.65 0.37
CA GLU A 166 -4.76 -12.84 1.09
C GLU A 166 -4.95 -13.28 2.52
N ARG A 167 -4.08 -14.19 2.96
CA ARG A 167 -3.78 -14.39 4.37
C ARG A 167 -2.32 -14.10 4.63
N GLY A 168 -1.99 -13.65 5.84
CA GLY A 168 -0.62 -13.35 6.18
C GLY A 168 -0.36 -13.19 7.66
N LYS A 169 0.92 -13.00 7.97
CA LYS A 169 1.44 -12.76 9.32
C LYS A 169 2.49 -11.67 9.29
N PHE A 170 2.56 -10.90 10.37
CA PHE A 170 3.61 -9.92 10.57
C PHE A 170 4.66 -10.42 11.55
N PHE A 171 5.88 -9.95 11.39
CA PHE A 171 7.01 -10.33 12.22
C PHE A 171 7.75 -9.08 12.67
N SER A 172 8.17 -9.08 13.93
CA SER A 172 9.03 -8.03 14.48
C SER A 172 10.38 -8.00 13.77
N PRO A 173 11.12 -6.86 13.83
CA PRO A 173 12.46 -6.79 13.28
C PRO A 173 13.35 -7.94 13.74
N GLY A 174 13.87 -8.72 12.80
CA GLY A 174 14.70 -9.90 13.10
C GLY A 174 13.91 -11.19 13.42
N GLY A 175 12.57 -11.16 13.41
CA GLY A 175 11.72 -12.34 13.48
C GLY A 175 11.48 -12.90 14.89
N THR A 176 11.70 -12.11 15.94
CA THR A 176 11.59 -12.58 17.34
C THR A 176 10.16 -12.75 17.85
N TYR A 177 9.18 -12.19 17.14
CA TYR A 177 7.76 -12.19 17.49
C TYR A 177 6.95 -12.25 16.20
N GLU A 178 5.86 -12.99 16.23
CA GLU A 178 4.93 -13.25 15.12
C GLU A 178 3.53 -12.81 15.54
N SER A 179 2.82 -12.09 14.67
CA SER A 179 1.43 -11.73 14.90
C SER A 179 0.50 -12.93 14.68
N GLU A 180 -0.73 -12.83 15.18
CA GLU A 180 -1.83 -13.66 14.70
C GLU A 180 -1.98 -13.53 13.16
N GLU A 181 -2.53 -14.57 12.55
CA GLU A 181 -2.86 -14.55 11.13
C GLU A 181 -4.00 -13.56 10.86
N PHE A 182 -3.90 -12.85 9.74
CA PHE A 182 -4.89 -11.90 9.30
C PHE A 182 -5.28 -12.15 7.84
N PHE A 183 -6.44 -11.61 7.46
CA PHE A 183 -7.03 -11.86 6.16
C PHE A 183 -7.41 -10.53 5.48
N PHE A 184 -7.04 -10.39 4.21
CA PHE A 184 -7.34 -9.22 3.40
C PHE A 184 -8.03 -9.60 2.09
N ILE A 185 -8.84 -8.66 1.62
CA ILE A 185 -9.33 -8.60 0.25
C ILE A 185 -8.89 -7.25 -0.32
N GLU A 186 -8.17 -7.26 -1.43
CA GLU A 186 -7.65 -6.05 -2.09
C GLU A 186 -8.15 -6.02 -3.53
N PHE A 187 -8.89 -4.97 -3.90
CA PHE A 187 -9.32 -4.70 -5.27
C PHE A 187 -8.36 -3.70 -5.89
N GLU A 188 -7.87 -3.96 -7.10
CA GLU A 188 -6.99 -3.08 -7.85
C GLU A 188 -7.51 -2.95 -9.29
N SER A 189 -7.56 -1.72 -9.81
CA SER A 189 -7.76 -1.50 -11.24
C SER A 189 -6.43 -1.64 -11.97
N LYS A 190 -6.37 -2.51 -12.99
CA LYS A 190 -5.15 -2.75 -13.78
C LYS A 190 -4.97 -1.79 -14.94
N ASP A 191 -6.03 -1.06 -15.29
CA ASP A 191 -6.13 -0.14 -16.42
C ASP A 191 -6.38 1.32 -16.01
N GLY A 192 -6.59 1.59 -14.73
CA GLY A 192 -6.92 2.90 -14.19
C GLY A 192 -8.41 3.28 -14.25
N ASN A 193 -9.32 2.38 -14.65
CA ASN A 193 -10.76 2.66 -14.70
C ASN A 193 -11.39 2.67 -13.31
N VAL A 194 -11.41 3.85 -12.69
CA VAL A 194 -11.99 4.10 -11.36
C VAL A 194 -13.49 3.77 -11.28
N PRO A 195 -14.36 4.21 -12.22
CA PRO A 195 -15.77 3.81 -12.20
C PRO A 195 -16.00 2.30 -12.19
N ALA A 196 -15.24 1.54 -12.99
CA ALA A 196 -15.33 0.08 -13.02
C ALA A 196 -14.90 -0.56 -11.69
N LEU A 197 -13.83 -0.04 -11.08
CA LEU A 197 -13.36 -0.47 -9.76
C LEU A 197 -14.41 -0.23 -8.67
N LEU A 198 -14.99 0.97 -8.60
CA LEU A 198 -16.03 1.30 -7.63
C LEU A 198 -17.26 0.42 -7.80
N GLN A 199 -17.70 0.19 -9.04
CA GLN A 199 -18.81 -0.72 -9.31
C GLN A 199 -18.53 -2.15 -8.82
N ALA A 200 -17.31 -2.66 -9.04
CA ALA A 200 -16.92 -3.99 -8.57
C ALA A 200 -16.94 -4.07 -7.03
N ILE A 201 -16.42 -3.03 -6.36
CA ILE A 201 -16.41 -2.92 -4.90
C ILE A 201 -17.84 -2.86 -4.34
N GLU A 202 -18.72 -2.04 -4.89
CA GLU A 202 -20.09 -1.91 -4.41
C GLU A 202 -20.88 -3.22 -4.56
N LYS A 203 -20.79 -3.88 -5.73
CA LYS A 203 -21.37 -5.23 -5.89
C LYS A 203 -20.83 -6.23 -4.88
N PHE A 204 -19.54 -6.15 -4.58
CA PHE A 204 -18.94 -7.05 -3.60
C PHE A 204 -19.48 -6.77 -2.18
N LYS A 205 -19.60 -5.50 -1.80
CA LYS A 205 -20.20 -5.08 -0.52
C LYS A 205 -21.68 -5.45 -0.41
N GLU A 206 -22.46 -5.41 -1.50
CA GLU A 206 -23.85 -5.88 -1.49
C GLU A 206 -23.96 -7.35 -1.07
N ILE A 207 -22.99 -8.18 -1.47
CA ILE A 207 -23.02 -9.64 -1.24
C ILE A 207 -22.36 -10.02 0.10
N ARG A 208 -21.35 -9.26 0.54
CA ARG A 208 -20.45 -9.61 1.67
C ARG A 208 -20.14 -8.48 2.65
N GLY A 209 -20.77 -7.31 2.51
CA GLY A 209 -20.36 -6.08 3.21
C GLY A 209 -20.30 -6.17 4.73
N SER A 210 -21.13 -7.00 5.36
CA SER A 210 -21.13 -7.19 6.82
C SER A 210 -19.85 -7.84 7.36
N ALA A 211 -19.09 -8.56 6.53
CA ALA A 211 -17.84 -9.20 6.91
C ALA A 211 -16.59 -8.33 6.61
N LEU A 212 -16.79 -7.15 6.00
CA LEU A 212 -15.70 -6.32 5.49
C LEU A 212 -15.47 -5.10 6.37
N THR A 213 -14.23 -4.90 6.79
CA THR A 213 -13.79 -3.66 7.43
C THR A 213 -12.80 -2.95 6.53
N LEU A 214 -13.12 -1.72 6.09
CA LEU A 214 -12.20 -0.92 5.27
C LEU A 214 -10.86 -0.72 6.00
N SER A 215 -9.76 -1.07 5.32
CA SER A 215 -8.41 -0.84 5.82
C SER A 215 -7.91 0.52 5.37
N THR A 216 -7.77 1.45 6.32
CA THR A 216 -7.28 2.81 6.07
C THR A 216 -5.75 2.93 6.16
N ARG A 217 -5.06 1.84 6.51
CA ARG A 217 -3.63 1.79 6.79
C ARG A 217 -2.90 0.96 5.73
N THR A 218 -1.61 1.25 5.53
CA THR A 218 -0.75 0.35 4.76
C THR A 218 -0.47 -0.92 5.54
N LYS A 219 -0.07 -1.99 4.85
CA LYS A 219 0.30 -3.26 5.49
C LYS A 219 1.49 -3.09 6.44
N GLY A 220 2.49 -2.27 6.10
CA GLY A 220 3.59 -1.96 7.01
C GLY A 220 3.10 -1.28 8.29
N GLU A 221 2.24 -0.27 8.17
CA GLU A 221 1.66 0.44 9.32
C GLU A 221 0.85 -0.49 10.23
N MET A 222 -0.02 -1.32 9.66
CA MET A 222 -0.78 -2.32 10.43
C MET A 222 0.14 -3.30 11.15
N GLY A 223 1.16 -3.81 10.45
CA GLY A 223 2.09 -4.78 11.03
C GLY A 223 2.83 -4.23 12.25
N LEU A 224 3.38 -3.02 12.15
CA LEU A 224 4.05 -2.41 13.30
C LEU A 224 3.07 -2.12 14.45
N GLU A 225 1.86 -1.62 14.16
CA GLU A 225 0.87 -1.34 15.20
C GLU A 225 0.42 -2.60 15.95
N TRP A 226 0.10 -3.69 15.25
CA TRP A 226 -0.36 -4.93 15.86
C TRP A 226 0.73 -5.62 16.66
N LEU A 227 1.95 -5.70 16.11
CA LEU A 227 3.09 -6.23 16.83
C LEU A 227 3.43 -5.38 18.07
N ALA A 228 3.30 -4.05 17.98
CA ALA A 228 3.53 -3.16 19.11
C ALA A 228 2.48 -3.35 20.21
N GLN A 229 1.21 -3.53 19.86
CA GLN A 229 0.13 -3.83 20.82
C GLN A 229 0.40 -5.14 21.57
N ALA A 230 0.98 -6.12 20.89
CA ALA A 230 1.33 -7.40 21.47
C ALA A 230 2.69 -7.42 22.22
N GLY A 231 3.38 -6.26 22.32
CA GLY A 231 4.68 -6.14 22.97
C GLY A 231 5.85 -6.71 22.17
N GLY A 232 5.64 -7.06 20.90
CA GLY A 232 6.64 -7.62 20.00
C GLY A 232 7.59 -6.60 19.36
N ILE A 233 7.38 -5.30 19.57
CA ILE A 233 8.20 -4.21 19.00
C ILE A 233 8.93 -3.45 20.11
N PRO A 234 10.25 -3.19 19.98
CA PRO A 234 10.99 -2.34 20.91
C PRO A 234 10.35 -0.97 21.13
N VAL A 235 10.27 -0.52 22.39
CA VAL A 235 9.59 0.72 22.80
C VAL A 235 10.14 1.95 22.07
N ASP A 236 11.46 2.01 21.84
CA ASP A 236 12.10 3.10 21.11
C ASP A 236 11.65 3.14 19.64
N LEU A 237 11.48 1.99 19.00
CA LEU A 237 10.95 1.90 17.64
C LEU A 237 9.48 2.34 17.60
N VAL A 238 8.65 1.90 18.55
CA VAL A 238 7.25 2.33 18.66
C VAL A 238 7.15 3.85 18.84
N ASN A 239 7.96 4.43 19.73
CA ASN A 239 7.95 5.87 19.99
C ASN A 239 8.41 6.67 18.77
N ASN A 240 9.44 6.20 18.07
CA ASN A 240 9.90 6.81 16.82
C ASN A 240 8.82 6.77 15.73
N PHE A 241 8.11 5.64 15.60
CA PHE A 241 7.02 5.49 14.64
C PHE A 241 5.83 6.39 14.97
N ARG A 242 5.40 6.46 16.24
CA ARG A 242 4.33 7.36 16.69
C ARG A 242 4.67 8.83 16.44
N ALA A 243 5.90 9.24 16.74
CA ALA A 243 6.36 10.60 16.44
C ALA A 243 6.34 10.89 14.93
N ALA A 244 6.61 9.89 14.10
CA ALA A 244 6.49 9.99 12.65
C ALA A 244 5.02 10.05 12.19
N GLN A 245 4.12 9.25 12.77
CA GLN A 245 2.67 9.35 12.56
C GLN A 245 2.14 10.75 12.90
N ASP A 246 2.56 11.33 14.03
CA ASP A 246 2.17 12.68 14.43
C ASP A 246 2.72 13.75 13.48
N THR A 247 3.98 13.63 13.11
CA THR A 247 4.64 14.56 12.17
C THR A 247 3.95 14.52 10.82
N ARG A 248 3.66 13.30 10.34
CA ARG A 248 2.85 13.02 9.16
C ARG A 248 1.52 13.76 9.34
N ALA A 249 0.66 13.34 10.27
CA ALA A 249 -0.68 13.92 10.48
C ALA A 249 -0.71 15.46 10.56
N LYS A 250 0.26 16.09 11.23
CA LYS A 250 0.38 17.57 11.32
C LYS A 250 0.68 18.21 9.96
N TYR A 251 1.64 17.67 9.21
CA TYR A 251 2.00 18.17 7.89
C TYR A 251 0.78 18.20 6.95
N TYR A 252 0.00 17.12 6.90
CA TYR A 252 -1.15 17.02 6.01
C TYR A 252 -2.37 17.80 6.50
N THR A 253 -2.56 17.92 7.81
CA THR A 253 -3.59 18.82 8.36
C THR A 253 -3.33 20.27 7.94
N LYS A 254 -2.06 20.68 7.90
CA LYS A 254 -1.68 21.99 7.39
C LYS A 254 -1.95 22.11 5.88
N LEU A 255 -1.52 21.13 5.08
CA LEU A 255 -1.75 21.14 3.62
C LEU A 255 -3.24 21.27 3.28
N ARG A 256 -4.12 20.47 3.90
CA ARG A 256 -5.58 20.55 3.68
C ARG A 256 -6.13 21.93 4.00
N LYS A 257 -5.73 22.52 5.13
CA LYS A 257 -6.14 23.88 5.50
C LYS A 257 -5.66 24.93 4.49
N ASP A 258 -4.44 24.78 3.97
CA ASP A 258 -3.89 25.70 2.98
C ASP A 258 -4.63 25.58 1.62
N GLU A 259 -5.04 24.36 1.25
CA GLU A 259 -5.89 24.13 0.06
C GLU A 259 -7.30 24.68 0.21
N ASP A 260 -7.95 24.46 1.36
CA ASP A 260 -9.26 25.03 1.65
C ASP A 260 -9.22 26.56 1.63
N ARG A 261 -8.14 27.16 2.17
CA ARG A 261 -7.90 28.60 2.08
C ARG A 261 -7.70 29.07 0.65
N ALA A 262 -6.95 28.33 -0.18
CA ALA A 262 -6.75 28.69 -1.58
C ALA A 262 -8.07 28.63 -2.37
N LYS A 263 -8.89 27.60 -2.15
CA LYS A 263 -10.23 27.45 -2.77
C LYS A 263 -11.19 28.58 -2.34
N ASN A 264 -11.25 28.86 -1.03
CA ASN A 264 -12.16 29.87 -0.48
C ASN A 264 -11.67 31.31 -0.71
N GLY A 265 -10.36 31.54 -0.74
CA GLY A 265 -9.75 32.83 -1.07
C GLY A 265 -9.91 33.21 -2.54
N GLY A 266 -9.91 32.21 -3.45
CA GLY A 266 -10.26 32.40 -4.86
C GLY A 266 -11.74 32.74 -5.07
N GLN A 267 -12.64 32.15 -4.26
CA GLN A 267 -14.07 32.50 -4.30
C GLN A 267 -14.37 33.93 -3.79
N MET A 268 -13.62 34.44 -2.80
CA MET A 268 -13.77 35.84 -2.37
C MET A 268 -13.29 36.85 -3.41
N GLN A 269 -12.25 36.55 -4.19
CA GLN A 269 -11.77 37.46 -5.24
C GLN A 269 -12.73 37.53 -6.45
N LEU A 270 -13.42 36.43 -6.78
CA LEU A 270 -14.43 36.43 -7.85
C LEU A 270 -15.70 37.22 -7.49
N ASN A 271 -16.02 37.38 -6.20
CA ASN A 271 -17.19 38.15 -5.73
C ASN A 271 -16.91 39.65 -5.52
N LEU A 272 -15.68 40.13 -5.73
CA LEU A 272 -15.30 41.53 -5.56
C LEU A 272 -15.11 42.29 -6.89
N THR A 273 -15.47 41.70 -8.02
CA THR A 273 -15.38 42.34 -9.35
C THR A 273 -16.74 42.35 -10.05
N VAL A 274 -17.74 42.99 -9.42
CA VAL A 274 -18.93 43.50 -10.12
C VAL A 274 -19.29 44.86 -9.53
N THR A 275 -18.74 45.91 -10.12
CA THR A 275 -19.24 47.30 -10.05
C THR A 275 -18.91 47.97 -11.36
#